data_AF-A0A838TL87-F1
#
_entry.id   AF-A0A838TL87-F1
#
_cell.length_a   1.000
_cell.length_b   1.000
_cell.length_c   1.000
_cell.angle_alpha   90.00
_cell.angle_beta   90.00
_cell.angle_gamma   90.00
#
_symmetry.space_group_name_H-M   'P 1'
#
loop_
_entity.id
_entity.type
_entity.pdbx_description
1 polymer ?
#
loop_
_entity_poly.entity_id
_entity_poly.type
_entity_poly.pdbx_seq_one_letter_code
_entity_poly.pdbx_strand_id
1 'polypeptide(L)'
;LIGSNFATLTAKLNGVDIKYGMFIQAMVDFFIIAFIVFLIIKGMNKIKKKEEIIAEISSTDKLLMEIRDALIIKESGETNNKI
;
A
#
# COMPACT_ATOMS: atom_id res chain seq x y z
N LEU A 1 1.38 21.55 19.57
CA LEU A 1 0.76 20.24 19.25
C LEU A 1 1.79 19.20 19.66
N ILE A 2 1.83 18.61 20.86
CA ILE A 2 0.80 18.05 21.73
C ILE A 2 1.26 18.33 23.18
N GLY A 3 0.44 19.04 23.96
CA GLY A 3 0.72 19.36 25.36
C GLY A 3 0.20 18.24 26.25
N SER A 4 1.01 17.22 26.46
CA SER A 4 0.65 16.05 27.27
C SER A 4 1.07 16.26 28.73
N ASN A 5 0.10 16.60 29.59
CA ASN A 5 0.23 16.72 31.05
C ASN A 5 0.58 15.39 31.77
N PHE A 6 1.10 14.40 31.05
CA PHE A 6 1.51 13.10 31.58
C PHE A 6 2.96 13.09 32.05
N ALA A 7 3.81 13.97 31.51
CA ALA A 7 5.23 14.07 31.87
C ALA A 7 5.47 14.43 33.35
N THR A 8 4.49 15.04 34.01
CA THR A 8 4.58 15.52 35.40
C THR A 8 3.98 14.54 36.43
N LEU A 9 3.44 13.39 36.00
CA LEU A 9 3.02 12.35 36.94
C LEU A 9 4.24 11.79 37.67
N THR A 10 4.28 12.09 38.97
CA THR A 10 5.30 11.67 39.92
C THR A 10 4.63 10.82 40.98
N ALA A 11 5.02 9.56 41.10
CA ALA A 11 4.63 8.73 42.24
C ALA A 11 5.72 8.93 43.28
N LYS A 12 5.33 9.47 44.44
CA LYS A 12 6.22 9.55 45.59
C LYS A 12 6.27 8.18 46.25
N LEU A 13 7.35 7.44 46.05
CA LEU A 13 7.63 6.24 46.81
C LEU A 13 8.82 6.54 47.73
N ASN A 14 8.58 6.56 49.05
CA ASN A 14 9.61 6.77 50.07
C ASN A 14 10.46 8.06 49.90
N GLY A 15 9.85 9.16 49.43
CA GLY A 15 10.54 10.45 49.26
C GLY A 15 11.32 10.61 47.95
N VAL A 16 11.33 9.59 47.09
CA VAL A 16 11.93 9.66 45.74
C VAL A 16 10.83 9.88 44.71
N ASP A 17 10.96 10.94 43.93
CA ASP A 17 10.04 11.28 42.84
C ASP A 17 10.42 10.48 41.59
N ILE A 18 9.73 9.37 41.34
CA ILE A 18 9.92 8.60 40.11
C ILE A 18 9.07 9.24 39.01
N LYS A 19 9.75 9.88 38.06
CA LYS A 19 9.15 10.52 36.87
C LYS A 19 8.93 9.49 35.76
N TYR A 20 7.97 8.58 35.94
CA TYR A 20 7.61 7.60 34.91
C TYR A 20 6.82 8.22 33.75
N GLY A 21 6.21 9.39 33.95
CA GLY A 21 5.43 10.10 32.95
C GLY A 21 6.12 10.25 31.59
N MET A 22 7.39 10.66 31.58
CA MET A 22 8.19 10.81 30.36
C MET A 22 8.44 9.47 29.64
N PHE A 23 8.66 8.39 30.40
CA PHE A 23 8.93 7.07 29.81
C PHE A 23 7.70 6.52 29.10
N ILE A 24 6.52 6.59 29.74
CA ILE A 24 5.26 6.16 29.13
C ILE A 24 4.93 7.04 27.93
N GLN A 25 5.16 8.35 28.01
CA GLN A 25 4.94 9.25 26.88
C GLN A 25 5.79 8.84 25.67
N ALA A 26 7.09 8.58 25.86
CA ALA A 26 7.97 8.13 24.78
C ALA A 26 7.52 6.79 24.17
N MET A 27 7.03 5.85 24.99
CA MET A 27 6.46 4.60 24.47
C MET A 27 5.20 4.86 23.62
N VAL A 28 4.28 5.69 24.09
CA VAL A 28 3.04 6.02 23.36
C VAL A 28 3.34 6.73 22.05
N ASP A 29 4.25 7.70 22.06
CA ASP A 29 4.66 8.42 20.85
C ASP A 29 5.25 7.47 19.80
N PHE A 30 6.08 6.50 20.24
CA PHE A 30 6.63 5.47 19.36
C PHE A 30 5.53 4.61 18.71
N PHE A 31 4.54 4.15 19.50
CA PHE A 31 3.42 3.36 18.98
C PHE A 31 2.55 4.16 18.00
N ILE A 32 2.28 5.44 18.28
CA ILE A 32 1.47 6.30 17.39
C ILE A 32 2.19 6.49 16.05
N ILE A 33 3.48 6.84 16.07
CA ILE A 33 4.26 7.05 14.84
C ILE A 33 4.32 5.75 14.03
N ALA A 34 4.59 4.61 14.68
CA ALA A 34 4.60 3.30 14.02
C ALA A 34 3.24 2.98 13.36
N PHE A 35 2.13 3.27 14.04
CA PHE A 35 0.79 3.06 13.51
C PHE A 35 0.48 3.96 12.31
N ILE A 36 0.87 5.24 12.35
CA ILE A 36 0.71 6.18 11.23
C ILE A 36 1.50 5.70 10.01
N VAL A 37 2.78 5.36 10.18
CA VAL A 37 3.63 4.85 9.10
C VAL A 37 3.05 3.56 8.50
N PHE A 38 2.56 2.65 9.36
CA PHE A 38 1.89 1.43 8.91
C PHE A 38 0.65 1.72 8.05
N LEU A 39 -0.21 2.66 8.46
CA LEU A 39 -1.39 3.04 7.68
C LEU A 39 -1.01 3.64 6.32
N ILE A 40 0.04 4.47 6.27
CA ILE A 40 0.54 5.05 5.01
C ILE A 40 1.03 3.96 4.06
N ILE A 41 1.89 3.05 4.54
CA ILE A 41 2.43 1.95 3.72
C ILE A 41 1.29 1.05 3.23
N LYS A 42 0.34 0.70 4.12
CA LYS A 42 -0.84 -0.11 3.77
C LYS A 42 -1.74 0.60 2.74
N GLY A 43 -1.93 1.90 2.88
CA GLY A 43 -2.68 2.73 1.94
C GLY A 43 -2.03 2.77 0.56
N MET A 44 -0.73 3.02 0.50
CA MET A 44 0.04 3.04 -0.74
C MET A 44 0.02 1.69 -1.46
N ASN A 45 0.15 0.58 -0.73
CA ASN A 45 0.13 -0.76 -1.33
C ASN A 45 -1.25 -1.13 -1.90
N LYS A 46 -2.33 -0.60 -1.30
CA LYS A 46 -3.70 -0.84 -1.78
C LYS A 46 -4.01 -0.09 -3.08
N ILE A 47 -3.41 1.08 -3.29
CA ILE A 47 -3.59 1.87 -4.51
C ILE A 47 -2.80 1.25 -5.67
N LYS A 48 -1.52 0.90 -5.45
CA LYS A 48 -0.68 0.28 -6.47
C LYS A 48 -1.21 -1.07 -6.97
N LYS A 49 -1.74 -1.91 -6.06
CA LYS A 49 -2.30 -3.22 -6.43
C LYS A 49 -3.58 -3.12 -7.27
N LYS A 50 -4.28 -1.98 -7.26
CA LYS A 50 -5.44 -1.74 -8.12
C LYS A 50 -5.05 -1.22 -9.51
N GLU A 51 -3.92 -0.53 -9.63
CA GLU A 51 -3.38 -0.07 -10.92
C GLU A 51 -2.63 -1.17 -11.67
N GLU A 52 -1.93 -2.08 -11.00
CA GLU A 52 -1.20 -3.17 -11.67
C GLU A 52 -2.12 -4.11 -12.46
N ILE A 53 -3.29 -4.46 -11.92
CA ILE A 53 -4.24 -5.37 -12.60
C ILE A 53 -4.88 -4.70 -13.84
N ILE A 54 -4.95 -3.36 -13.87
CA ILE A 54 -5.54 -2.60 -14.98
C ILE A 54 -4.48 -2.27 -16.03
N ALA A 55 -3.23 -2.08 -15.63
CA ALA A 55 -2.10 -1.86 -16.53
C ALA A 55 -1.65 -3.15 -17.24
N GLU A 56 -1.92 -4.32 -16.67
CA GLU A 56 -1.50 -5.62 -17.20
C GLU A 56 -2.34 -6.10 -18.40
N ILE A 57 -3.54 -5.55 -18.64
CA ILE A 57 -4.14 -5.59 -19.98
C ILE A 57 -3.64 -4.36 -20.71
N SER A 58 -2.36 -4.38 -21.05
CA SER A 58 -1.74 -3.30 -21.80
C SER A 58 -2.45 -3.18 -23.16
N SER A 59 -2.53 -1.97 -23.72
CA SER A 59 -3.06 -1.73 -25.06
C SER A 59 -2.35 -2.59 -26.13
N THR A 60 -1.12 -3.00 -25.85
CA THR A 60 -0.32 -3.91 -26.67
C THR A 60 -0.92 -5.32 -26.70
N ASP A 61 -1.36 -5.87 -25.57
CA ASP A 61 -1.95 -7.22 -25.54
C ASP A 61 -3.26 -7.29 -26.31
N LYS A 62 -4.06 -6.21 -26.27
CA LYS A 62 -5.26 -6.07 -27.12
C LYS A 62 -4.91 -6.02 -28.60
N LEU A 63 -3.92 -5.21 -28.97
CA LEU A 63 -3.48 -5.10 -30.37
C LEU A 63 -2.91 -6.43 -30.90
N LEU A 64 -2.15 -7.15 -30.08
CA LEU A 64 -1.63 -8.47 -30.42
C LEU A 64 -2.76 -9.51 -30.57
N MET A 65 -3.82 -9.40 -29.77
CA MET A 65 -5.01 -10.25 -29.88
C MET A 65 -5.78 -9.96 -31.18
N GLU A 66 -5.98 -8.69 -31.52
CA GLU A 66 -6.60 -8.26 -32.79
C GLU A 66 -5.76 -8.70 -34.01
N ILE A 67 -4.43 -8.57 -33.94
CA ILE A 67 -3.52 -9.05 -35.00
C ILE A 67 -3.61 -10.57 -35.15
N ARG A 68 -3.60 -11.34 -34.04
CA ARG A 68 -3.75 -12.80 -34.07
C ARG A 68 -5.07 -13.20 -34.73
N ASP A 69 -6.16 -12.57 -34.34
CA ASP A 69 -7.49 -12.89 -34.85
C ASP A 69 -7.61 -12.55 -36.35
N ALA A 70 -7.01 -11.43 -36.80
CA ALA A 70 -6.93 -11.07 -38.21
C ALA A 70 -6.10 -12.06 -39.05
N LEU A 71 -5.03 -12.64 -38.49
CA LEU A 71 -4.21 -13.64 -39.18
C LEU A 71 -4.95 -14.97 -39.36
N ILE A 72 -5.70 -15.43 -38.35
CA ILE A 72 -6.53 -16.64 -38.43
C ILE A 72 -7.62 -16.47 -39.51
N ILE A 73 -8.24 -15.29 -39.58
CA ILE A 73 -9.24 -14.96 -40.60
C ILE A 73 -8.60 -14.94 -42.00
N LYS A 74 -7.37 -14.44 -42.13
CA LYS A 74 -6.66 -14.43 -43.42
C LYS A 74 -6.27 -15.83 -43.89
N GLU A 75 -5.74 -16.68 -43.00
CA GLU A 75 -5.35 -18.06 -43.35
C GLU A 75 -6.56 -18.92 -43.75
N SER A 76 -7.71 -18.70 -43.12
CA SER A 76 -8.98 -19.35 -43.53
C SER A 76 -9.54 -18.80 -44.84
N GLY A 77 -9.29 -17.54 -45.19
CA GLY A 77 -9.65 -16.97 -46.50
C GLY A 77 -8.81 -17.52 -47.66
N GLU A 78 -7.52 -17.81 -47.44
CA GLU A 78 -6.62 -18.33 -48.47
C GLU A 78 -6.79 -19.84 -48.75
N THR A 79 -7.22 -20.62 -47.75
CA THR A 79 -7.49 -22.07 -47.92
C THR A 79 -8.76 -22.36 -48.74
N ASN A 80 -9.73 -21.44 -48.77
CA ASN A 80 -10.98 -21.60 -49.52
C ASN A 80 -10.91 -21.13 -50.99
N ASN A 81 -9.78 -20.56 -51.44
CA ASN A 81 -9.58 -20.11 -52.82
C ASN A 81 -8.53 -20.95 -53.59
N LYS A 82 -8.13 -22.10 -53.03
CA LYS A 82 -7.12 -23.00 -53.62
C LYS A 82 -7.65 -24.40 -53.97
N ILE A 83 -8.97 -24.60 -53.98
CA ILE A 83 -9.63 -25.84 -54.43
C ILE A 83 -10.48 -25.53 -55.64
#